data_AF-W7ASS9-F1
#
_entry.id   AF-W7ASS9-F1
#
_cell.length_a   1.000
_cell.length_b   1.000
_cell.length_c   1.000
_cell.angle_alpha   90.00
_cell.angle_beta   90.00
_cell.angle_gamma   90.00
#
_symmetry.space_group_name_H-M   'P 1'
#
loop_
_entity.id
_entity.type
_entity.pdbx_description
1 polymer ?
#
loop_
_entity_poly.entity_id
_entity_poly.type
_entity_poly.pdbx_seq_one_letter_code
_entity_poly.pdbx_strand_id
1 'polypeptide(L)'
;MSISKKIQSKKNGLFASLVICVALRVLVFYVLNILEGSSNEYIEKIISIDSMMKKEDIQNLEMSKLNNNEYKNWEQNRINDLNNNLEQYFQTNKRYNKNIKQYLFKSDSMYYSFNSDIYNMKYIYDSYLLSKRYKDIYSFLVLRINPIFLSFLHFIIFNEKKNIMNTVRIKTSEKKINRQSNIIDIFPYHEFRYFMLICLTDIFIAIFLFLIIEHIKKKKDFFNYIYEQTSQNGWKLINPVLLINIYLNNPLTILANVFLSLDNFKLLIITMSFYLTILRISTNSNKIILYINFFCIIVLNSILIYITSFHFVLIIIGINNFIISIKENIITSHIKNQIEFQKLFFMLLKNVIIILFTCVFYGLLIIVSYYMNGKSISFLNNTLINEYKIFYLAPNLGNYWYIFSTMFKNYYYSFLFLFHFHIFLYPVPLFFRLSKTPLIYLKIMIAIALVFHPNIVVNDIIYVLALLAIDYEHMLYTIPFAKLLSIWVIHFSMFSVTLNMWLRKNTGNANFVLFNQLIVFNISAFIIVNSIQFYIRVQTPTIQREEGKCIVVSKASNNEFKLLNIFKKKNE
;
A
#
# COMPACT_ATOMS: atom_id res chain seq x y z
N MET A 1 -29.57 26.83 9.67
CA MET A 1 -29.42 25.71 8.70
C MET A 1 -29.11 24.44 9.48
N SER A 2 -30.08 23.51 9.59
CA SER A 2 -30.05 22.37 10.51
C SER A 2 -28.80 21.51 10.36
N ILE A 3 -28.31 20.94 11.47
CA ILE A 3 -27.18 19.99 11.51
C ILE A 3 -27.41 18.83 10.53
N SER A 4 -28.67 18.43 10.32
CA SER A 4 -29.07 17.45 9.30
C SER A 4 -28.69 17.87 7.87
N LYS A 5 -28.89 19.14 7.47
CA LYS A 5 -28.48 19.64 6.15
C LYS A 5 -26.96 19.65 5.96
N LYS A 6 -26.19 19.95 7.01
CA LYS A 6 -24.70 19.89 6.98
C LYS A 6 -24.14 18.46 6.93
N ILE A 7 -24.83 17.50 7.55
CA ILE A 7 -24.46 16.07 7.48
C ILE A 7 -24.83 15.52 6.10
N GLN A 8 -26.01 15.87 5.58
CA GLN A 8 -26.47 15.47 4.25
C GLN A 8 -25.52 16.01 3.17
N SER A 9 -25.10 17.28 3.25
CA SER A 9 -24.17 17.87 2.28
C SER A 9 -22.79 17.19 2.28
N LYS A 10 -22.28 16.78 3.45
CA LYS A 10 -21.02 16.01 3.54
C LYS A 10 -21.13 14.61 2.96
N LYS A 11 -22.23 13.89 3.23
CA LYS A 11 -22.48 12.56 2.66
C LYS A 11 -22.64 12.63 1.14
N ASN A 12 -23.36 13.63 0.65
CA ASN A 12 -23.51 13.86 -0.78
C ASN A 12 -22.16 14.23 -1.43
N GLY A 13 -21.34 15.04 -0.75
CA GLY A 13 -19.98 15.35 -1.19
C GLY A 13 -19.08 14.12 -1.28
N LEU A 14 -19.11 13.24 -0.27
CA LEU A 14 -18.37 11.97 -0.28
C LEU A 14 -18.83 11.06 -1.43
N PHE A 15 -20.14 10.92 -1.62
CA PHE A 15 -20.68 10.11 -2.72
C PHE A 15 -20.26 10.66 -4.09
N ALA A 16 -20.37 11.97 -4.30
CA ALA A 16 -19.94 12.62 -5.53
C ALA A 16 -18.44 12.40 -5.80
N SER A 17 -17.59 12.58 -4.78
CA SER A 17 -16.15 12.31 -4.87
C SER A 17 -15.83 10.88 -5.29
N LEU A 18 -16.54 9.90 -4.71
CA LEU A 18 -16.35 8.48 -5.03
C LEU A 18 -16.76 8.16 -6.47
N VAL A 19 -17.91 8.66 -6.91
CA VAL A 19 -18.41 8.45 -8.28
C VAL A 19 -17.47 9.07 -9.31
N ILE A 20 -17.03 10.30 -9.09
CA ILE A 20 -16.08 10.99 -9.97
C ILE A 20 -14.76 10.22 -10.03
N CYS A 21 -14.25 9.75 -8.89
CA CYS A 21 -13.03 8.98 -8.83
C CYS A 21 -13.10 7.69 -9.66
N VAL A 22 -14.17 6.91 -9.51
CA VAL A 22 -14.36 5.66 -10.28
C VAL A 22 -14.46 5.97 -11.77
N ALA A 23 -15.28 6.95 -12.16
CA ALA A 23 -15.45 7.32 -13.55
C ALA A 23 -14.11 7.75 -14.20
N LEU A 24 -13.34 8.60 -13.51
CA LEU A 24 -12.06 9.07 -13.99
C LEU A 24 -11.02 7.94 -14.10
N ARG A 25 -10.93 7.06 -13.09
CA ARG A 25 -10.00 5.92 -13.10
C ARG A 25 -10.31 4.93 -14.21
N VAL A 26 -11.58 4.60 -14.40
CA VAL A 26 -12.03 3.73 -15.50
C VAL A 26 -11.72 4.37 -16.85
N LEU A 27 -12.00 5.66 -17.02
CA LEU A 27 -11.68 6.39 -18.25
C LEU A 27 -10.17 6.37 -18.55
N VAL A 28 -9.33 6.68 -17.56
CA VAL A 28 -7.87 6.67 -17.74
C VAL A 28 -7.35 5.27 -18.05
N PHE A 29 -7.89 4.23 -17.39
CA PHE A 29 -7.55 2.84 -17.70
C PHE A 29 -7.85 2.50 -19.17
N TYR A 30 -9.05 2.84 -19.66
CA TYR A 30 -9.40 2.59 -21.06
C TYR A 30 -8.53 3.38 -22.04
N VAL A 31 -8.28 4.67 -21.77
CA VAL A 31 -7.44 5.50 -22.63
C VAL A 31 -6.02 4.93 -22.72
N LEU A 32 -5.41 4.55 -21.60
CA LEU A 32 -4.07 3.96 -21.60
C LEU A 32 -4.05 2.57 -22.26
N ASN A 33 -5.05 1.73 -22.01
CA ASN A 33 -5.14 0.42 -22.65
C ASN A 33 -5.34 0.52 -24.18
N ILE A 34 -6.04 1.55 -24.67
CA ILE A 34 -6.16 1.85 -26.11
C ILE A 34 -4.82 2.34 -26.70
N LEU A 35 -4.07 3.16 -25.97
CA LEU A 35 -2.81 3.75 -26.46
C LEU A 35 -1.64 2.76 -26.43
N GLU A 36 -1.52 1.95 -25.38
CA GLU A 36 -0.38 1.05 -25.18
C GLU A 36 -0.68 -0.39 -25.59
N GLY A 37 -1.96 -0.79 -25.66
CA GLY A 37 -2.37 -2.18 -25.77
C GLY A 37 -2.20 -2.96 -24.47
N SER A 38 -2.98 -4.03 -24.28
CA SER A 38 -2.86 -4.87 -23.08
C SER A 38 -1.57 -5.71 -23.15
N SER A 39 -0.61 -5.46 -22.25
CA SER A 39 0.61 -6.26 -22.16
C SER A 39 0.34 -7.72 -21.74
N ASN A 40 -0.83 -8.02 -21.17
CA ASN A 40 -1.24 -9.37 -20.82
C ASN A 40 -2.32 -9.98 -21.74
N GLU A 41 -2.44 -9.51 -22.99
CA GLU A 41 -3.29 -10.16 -24.00
C GLU A 41 -2.95 -11.66 -24.18
N TYR A 42 -1.68 -12.02 -23.96
CA TYR A 42 -1.22 -13.42 -23.99
C TYR A 42 -1.80 -14.24 -22.83
N ILE A 43 -1.99 -13.64 -21.64
CA ILE A 43 -2.61 -14.33 -20.49
C ILE A 43 -4.03 -14.73 -20.86
N GLU A 44 -4.77 -13.86 -21.54
CA GLU A 44 -6.14 -14.16 -21.96
C GLU A 44 -6.23 -15.20 -23.06
N LYS A 45 -5.29 -15.19 -24.01
CA LYS A 45 -5.17 -16.26 -25.02
C LYS A 45 -4.87 -17.61 -24.36
N ILE A 46 -4.07 -17.65 -23.30
CA ILE A 46 -3.78 -18.90 -22.58
C ILE A 46 -4.99 -19.34 -21.74
N ILE A 47 -5.70 -18.42 -21.07
CA ILE A 47 -6.91 -18.72 -20.30
C ILE A 47 -8.03 -19.21 -21.22
N SER A 48 -8.20 -18.60 -22.38
CA SER A 48 -9.21 -19.02 -23.35
C SER A 48 -8.94 -20.45 -23.82
N ILE A 49 -7.67 -20.79 -24.10
CA ILE A 49 -7.24 -22.16 -24.42
C ILE A 49 -7.56 -23.13 -23.26
N ASP A 50 -7.18 -22.83 -22.01
CA ASP A 50 -7.50 -23.66 -20.83
C ASP A 50 -9.03 -23.85 -20.66
N SER A 51 -9.81 -22.80 -20.93
CA SER A 51 -11.28 -22.85 -20.86
C SER A 51 -11.94 -23.60 -22.02
N MET A 52 -11.34 -23.56 -23.20
CA MET A 52 -11.79 -24.29 -24.39
C MET A 52 -11.53 -25.78 -24.22
N MET A 53 -10.33 -26.15 -23.75
CA MET A 53 -10.00 -27.53 -23.38
C MET A 53 -11.00 -28.08 -22.36
N LYS A 54 -11.32 -27.33 -21.30
CA LYS A 54 -12.36 -27.72 -20.31
C LYS A 54 -13.77 -27.87 -20.89
N LYS A 55 -14.13 -27.15 -21.96
CA LYS A 55 -15.46 -27.24 -22.58
C LYS A 55 -15.57 -28.44 -23.53
N GLU A 56 -14.52 -28.70 -24.31
CA GLU A 56 -14.38 -29.94 -25.08
C GLU A 56 -14.43 -31.15 -24.14
N ASP A 57 -13.83 -31.04 -22.95
CA ASP A 57 -13.89 -32.06 -21.91
C ASP A 57 -15.31 -32.33 -21.39
N ILE A 58 -16.14 -31.29 -21.18
CA ILE A 58 -17.54 -31.45 -20.72
C ILE A 58 -18.40 -32.14 -21.80
N GLN A 59 -18.21 -31.79 -23.07
CA GLN A 59 -18.90 -32.45 -24.18
C GLN A 59 -18.46 -33.92 -24.35
N ASN A 60 -17.17 -34.20 -24.17
CA ASN A 60 -16.64 -35.57 -24.17
C ASN A 60 -17.03 -36.37 -22.91
N LEU A 61 -17.22 -35.71 -21.77
CA LEU A 61 -17.79 -36.27 -20.52
C LEU A 61 -19.26 -36.66 -20.66
N GLU A 62 -20.06 -35.87 -21.39
CA GLU A 62 -21.45 -36.22 -21.70
C GLU A 62 -21.54 -37.42 -22.66
N MET A 63 -20.57 -37.55 -23.59
CA MET A 63 -20.42 -38.70 -24.51
C MET A 63 -19.87 -39.97 -23.85
N SER A 64 -19.07 -39.85 -22.79
CA SER A 64 -18.39 -40.99 -22.11
C SER A 64 -19.16 -41.62 -20.96
N LYS A 65 -20.47 -41.31 -20.82
CA LYS A 65 -21.39 -41.97 -19.87
C LYS A 65 -21.59 -43.48 -20.10
N LEU A 66 -20.80 -44.15 -20.94
CA LEU A 66 -20.91 -45.58 -21.23
C LEU A 66 -19.71 -46.46 -20.85
N ASN A 67 -18.61 -45.97 -20.24
CA ASN A 67 -17.66 -46.88 -19.57
C ASN A 67 -16.69 -46.19 -18.58
N ASN A 68 -16.77 -46.58 -17.30
CA ASN A 68 -16.02 -45.96 -16.20
C ASN A 68 -14.50 -46.18 -16.22
N ASN A 69 -13.99 -47.21 -16.89
CA ASN A 69 -12.55 -47.53 -16.92
C ASN A 69 -11.79 -46.76 -17.99
N GLU A 70 -12.41 -46.50 -19.14
CA GLU A 70 -11.84 -45.67 -20.21
C GLU A 70 -11.76 -44.21 -19.76
N TYR A 71 -12.75 -43.73 -19.00
CA TYR A 71 -12.71 -42.39 -18.41
C TYR A 71 -11.51 -42.20 -17.47
N LYS A 72 -11.23 -43.16 -16.58
CA LYS A 72 -10.06 -43.08 -15.69
C LYS A 72 -8.74 -43.08 -16.46
N ASN A 73 -8.58 -43.93 -17.48
CA ASN A 73 -7.37 -43.96 -18.29
C ASN A 73 -7.21 -42.70 -19.16
N TRP A 74 -8.31 -42.20 -19.73
CA TRP A 74 -8.30 -40.94 -20.48
C TRP A 74 -7.99 -39.76 -19.56
N GLU A 75 -8.57 -39.71 -18.36
CA GLU A 75 -8.29 -38.66 -17.37
C GLU A 75 -6.81 -38.70 -16.93
N GLN A 76 -6.25 -39.89 -16.71
CA GLN A 76 -4.83 -40.09 -16.40
C GLN A 76 -3.92 -39.64 -17.57
N ASN A 77 -4.25 -40.00 -18.81
CA ASN A 77 -3.49 -39.62 -20.01
C ASN A 77 -3.60 -38.12 -20.30
N ARG A 78 -4.78 -37.52 -20.11
CA ARG A 78 -5.00 -36.07 -20.21
C ARG A 78 -4.18 -35.32 -19.16
N ILE A 79 -4.18 -35.80 -17.90
CA ILE A 79 -3.31 -35.23 -16.86
C ILE A 79 -1.85 -35.30 -17.30
N ASN A 80 -1.41 -36.41 -17.91
CA ASN A 80 -0.05 -36.57 -18.41
C ASN A 80 0.29 -35.64 -19.60
N ASP A 81 -0.62 -35.46 -20.56
CA ASP A 81 -0.39 -34.56 -21.71
C ASP A 81 -0.44 -33.08 -21.33
N LEU A 82 -1.38 -32.69 -20.45
CA LEU A 82 -1.42 -31.35 -19.88
C LEU A 82 -0.17 -31.08 -19.04
N ASN A 83 0.31 -32.10 -18.30
CA ASN A 83 1.56 -32.04 -17.57
C ASN A 83 2.76 -31.89 -18.51
N ASN A 84 2.83 -32.62 -19.62
CA ASN A 84 3.93 -32.50 -20.58
C ASN A 84 3.95 -31.12 -21.26
N ASN A 85 2.80 -30.61 -21.70
CA ASN A 85 2.71 -29.30 -22.35
C ASN A 85 3.01 -28.14 -21.40
N LEU A 86 2.48 -28.18 -20.16
CA LEU A 86 2.81 -27.17 -19.15
C LEU A 86 4.26 -27.29 -18.69
N GLU A 87 4.79 -28.49 -18.55
CA GLU A 87 6.20 -28.70 -18.19
C GLU A 87 7.13 -28.19 -19.29
N GLN A 88 6.80 -28.45 -20.55
CA GLN A 88 7.52 -27.91 -21.69
C GLN A 88 7.42 -26.39 -21.75
N TYR A 89 6.25 -25.80 -21.46
CA TYR A 89 6.09 -24.34 -21.29
C TYR A 89 6.97 -23.80 -20.16
N PHE A 90 6.99 -24.44 -18.99
CA PHE A 90 7.82 -24.02 -17.87
C PHE A 90 9.31 -24.28 -18.13
N GLN A 91 9.70 -25.33 -18.85
CA GLN A 91 11.10 -25.62 -19.19
C GLN A 91 11.63 -24.65 -20.27
N THR A 92 10.81 -24.32 -21.27
CA THR A 92 11.12 -23.30 -22.28
C THR A 92 11.14 -21.88 -21.69
N ASN A 93 10.29 -21.59 -20.70
CA ASN A 93 10.25 -20.29 -20.03
C ASN A 93 11.10 -20.19 -18.74
N LYS A 94 11.59 -21.31 -18.17
CA LYS A 94 12.47 -21.36 -16.98
C LYS A 94 13.81 -20.67 -17.21
N ARG A 95 14.25 -20.62 -18.47
CA ARG A 95 15.41 -19.84 -18.89
C ARG A 95 14.92 -18.60 -19.64
N TYR A 96 14.58 -17.56 -18.87
CA TYR A 96 14.44 -16.15 -19.31
C TYR A 96 14.49 -15.96 -20.83
N ASN A 97 13.33 -16.10 -21.48
CA ASN A 97 13.23 -15.94 -22.92
C ASN A 97 13.70 -14.52 -23.29
N LYS A 98 14.76 -14.41 -24.10
CA LYS A 98 15.40 -13.14 -24.52
C LYS A 98 14.38 -12.19 -25.18
N ASN A 99 13.38 -12.76 -25.85
CA ASN A 99 12.27 -12.04 -26.48
C ASN A 99 11.23 -11.57 -25.45
N ILE A 100 10.95 -12.35 -24.39
CA ILE A 100 10.09 -11.91 -23.28
C ILE A 100 10.79 -10.83 -22.44
N LYS A 101 12.13 -10.85 -22.32
CA LYS A 101 12.90 -9.73 -21.78
C LYS A 101 12.63 -8.45 -22.60
N GLN A 102 12.68 -8.55 -23.93
CA GLN A 102 12.36 -7.42 -24.83
C GLN A 102 10.89 -6.97 -24.77
N TYR A 103 9.95 -7.87 -24.47
CA TYR A 103 8.53 -7.53 -24.26
C TYR A 103 8.23 -6.99 -22.84
N LEU A 104 8.91 -7.47 -21.79
CA LEU A 104 8.89 -6.87 -20.45
C LEU A 104 9.41 -5.43 -20.53
N PHE A 105 10.55 -5.22 -21.18
CA PHE A 105 11.17 -3.89 -21.30
C PHE A 105 10.41 -2.92 -22.23
N LYS A 106 9.32 -3.33 -22.90
CA LYS A 106 8.56 -2.41 -23.77
C LYS A 106 7.79 -1.34 -22.97
N SER A 107 7.42 -1.59 -21.71
CA SER A 107 6.54 -0.71 -20.90
C SER A 107 7.01 -0.40 -19.46
N ASP A 108 8.27 -0.65 -19.10
CA ASP A 108 8.64 -0.71 -17.67
C ASP A 108 9.13 0.58 -16.99
N SER A 109 9.44 1.66 -17.71
CA SER A 109 10.13 2.79 -17.05
C SER A 109 9.33 3.54 -15.97
N MET A 110 8.00 3.64 -16.13
CA MET A 110 7.12 4.14 -15.08
C MET A 110 6.73 3.04 -14.09
N TYR A 111 6.68 1.78 -14.54
CA TYR A 111 6.30 0.61 -13.75
C TYR A 111 7.10 0.49 -12.45
N TYR A 112 8.43 0.65 -12.51
CA TYR A 112 9.32 0.58 -11.34
C TYR A 112 9.05 1.65 -10.27
N SER A 113 8.44 2.78 -10.63
CA SER A 113 8.09 3.83 -9.67
C SER A 113 6.73 3.58 -8.98
N PHE A 114 5.84 2.85 -9.65
CA PHE A 114 4.44 2.71 -9.30
C PHE A 114 4.06 1.32 -8.78
N ASN A 115 4.87 0.29 -9.01
CA ASN A 115 4.59 -1.08 -8.62
C ASN A 115 5.83 -1.69 -7.96
N SER A 116 5.65 -2.33 -6.82
CA SER A 116 6.62 -3.31 -6.34
C SER A 116 6.43 -4.59 -7.15
N ASP A 117 7.49 -5.29 -7.59
CA ASP A 117 7.29 -6.55 -8.33
C ASP A 117 6.67 -7.67 -7.45
N ILE A 118 6.23 -7.37 -6.21
CA ILE A 118 5.53 -8.28 -5.31
C ILE A 118 4.16 -8.65 -5.88
N TYR A 119 3.36 -7.68 -6.34
CA TYR A 119 1.98 -7.89 -6.76
C TYR A 119 1.78 -7.81 -8.28
N ASN A 120 2.79 -8.20 -9.05
CA ASN A 120 2.67 -8.22 -10.50
C ASN A 120 1.64 -9.29 -10.93
N MET A 121 0.64 -8.86 -11.70
CA MET A 121 -0.44 -9.71 -12.20
C MET A 121 0.07 -10.94 -12.97
N LYS A 122 1.20 -10.81 -13.69
CA LYS A 122 1.84 -11.92 -14.37
C LYS A 122 2.22 -13.06 -13.40
N TYR A 123 2.89 -12.74 -12.30
CA TYR A 123 3.31 -13.76 -11.32
C TYR A 123 2.11 -14.36 -10.59
N ILE A 124 1.06 -13.57 -10.36
CA ILE A 124 -0.20 -14.06 -9.77
C ILE A 124 -0.87 -15.07 -10.72
N TYR A 125 -0.81 -14.83 -12.03
CA TYR A 125 -1.33 -15.77 -13.02
C TYR A 125 -0.49 -17.04 -13.17
N ASP A 126 0.84 -16.91 -13.35
CA ASP A 126 1.73 -18.06 -13.48
C ASP A 126 1.65 -18.98 -12.25
N SER A 127 1.52 -18.39 -11.06
CA SER A 127 1.30 -19.15 -9.82
C SER A 127 -0.08 -19.81 -9.75
N TYR A 128 -1.12 -19.24 -10.36
CA TYR A 128 -2.45 -19.88 -10.44
C TYR A 128 -2.41 -21.12 -11.34
N LEU A 129 -1.68 -21.07 -12.45
CA LEU A 129 -1.50 -22.25 -13.30
C LEU A 129 -0.69 -23.33 -12.59
N LEU A 130 0.40 -22.94 -11.90
CA LEU A 130 1.23 -23.88 -11.14
C LEU A 130 0.48 -24.48 -9.95
N SER A 131 -0.41 -23.73 -9.28
CA SER A 131 -1.16 -24.21 -8.12
C SER A 131 -2.11 -25.37 -8.45
N LYS A 132 -2.56 -25.47 -9.71
CA LYS A 132 -3.35 -26.61 -10.19
C LYS A 132 -2.52 -27.90 -10.24
N ARG A 133 -1.19 -27.82 -10.35
CA ARG A 133 -0.28 -28.96 -10.54
C ARG A 133 0.55 -29.28 -9.31
N TYR A 134 1.09 -28.26 -8.65
CA TYR A 134 2.01 -28.42 -7.53
C TYR A 134 1.43 -27.78 -6.28
N LYS A 135 1.51 -28.50 -5.16
CA LYS A 135 1.19 -27.94 -3.85
C LYS A 135 2.25 -26.95 -3.37
N ASP A 136 3.52 -27.16 -3.75
CA ASP A 136 4.60 -26.21 -3.51
C ASP A 136 4.99 -25.50 -4.81
N ILE A 137 4.51 -24.27 -4.97
CA ILE A 137 4.75 -23.43 -6.16
C ILE A 137 6.06 -22.65 -6.02
N TYR A 138 6.47 -22.37 -4.78
CA TYR A 138 7.56 -21.44 -4.45
C TYR A 138 8.94 -21.98 -4.77
N SER A 139 9.08 -23.31 -4.89
CA SER A 139 10.30 -23.95 -5.38
C SER A 139 10.53 -23.74 -6.88
N PHE A 140 9.47 -23.45 -7.65
CA PHE A 140 9.55 -23.27 -9.10
C PHE A 140 9.48 -21.81 -9.54
N LEU A 141 8.81 -20.95 -8.77
CA LEU A 141 8.57 -19.56 -9.10
C LEU A 141 8.97 -18.63 -7.96
N VAL A 142 9.72 -17.58 -8.28
CA VAL A 142 10.12 -16.53 -7.33
C VAL A 142 8.91 -15.62 -7.06
N LEU A 143 8.03 -16.07 -6.17
CA LEU A 143 6.82 -15.34 -5.78
C LEU A 143 7.01 -14.73 -4.39
N ARG A 144 6.88 -13.40 -4.29
CA ARG A 144 7.02 -12.66 -3.02
C ARG A 144 5.71 -12.50 -2.24
N ILE A 145 4.65 -13.20 -2.65
CA ILE A 145 3.34 -13.16 -2.00
C ILE A 145 3.17 -14.40 -1.12
N ASN A 146 2.75 -14.22 0.13
CA ASN A 146 2.55 -15.35 1.03
C ASN A 146 1.36 -16.25 0.61
N PRO A 147 1.38 -17.56 0.93
CA PRO A 147 0.42 -18.54 0.40
C PRO A 147 -1.06 -18.22 0.65
N ILE A 148 -1.39 -17.75 1.87
CA ILE A 148 -2.78 -17.42 2.21
C ILE A 148 -3.27 -16.26 1.36
N PHE A 149 -2.47 -15.20 1.25
CA PHE A 149 -2.86 -14.03 0.47
C PHE A 149 -2.89 -14.33 -1.03
N LEU A 150 -1.98 -15.17 -1.52
CA LEU A 150 -2.00 -15.64 -2.90
C LEU A 150 -3.28 -16.41 -3.22
N SER A 151 -3.69 -17.33 -2.35
CA SER A 151 -4.93 -18.09 -2.54
C SER A 151 -6.17 -17.19 -2.57
N PHE A 152 -6.18 -16.14 -1.74
CA PHE A 152 -7.23 -15.13 -1.73
C PHE A 152 -7.28 -14.36 -3.06
N LEU A 153 -6.12 -13.98 -3.61
CA LEU A 153 -6.04 -13.32 -4.92
C LEU A 153 -6.49 -14.24 -6.06
N HIS A 154 -6.04 -15.50 -6.07
CA HIS A 154 -6.49 -16.50 -7.04
C HIS A 154 -8.01 -16.65 -7.02
N PHE A 155 -8.59 -16.73 -5.84
CA PHE A 155 -10.04 -16.84 -5.66
C PHE A 155 -10.80 -15.60 -6.16
N ILE A 156 -10.29 -14.38 -5.95
CA ILE A 156 -11.02 -13.19 -6.40
C ILE A 156 -10.90 -12.99 -7.91
N ILE A 157 -9.72 -13.23 -8.47
CA ILE A 157 -9.41 -12.85 -9.85
C ILE A 157 -9.85 -13.93 -10.85
N PHE A 158 -9.61 -15.20 -10.53
CA PHE A 158 -9.76 -16.32 -11.46
C PHE A 158 -10.96 -17.24 -11.19
N ASN A 159 -11.78 -16.99 -10.17
CA ASN A 159 -12.90 -17.88 -9.85
C ASN A 159 -13.95 -17.92 -10.97
N GLU A 160 -14.02 -19.10 -11.61
CA GLU A 160 -14.84 -19.41 -12.79
C GLU A 160 -16.34 -19.46 -12.49
N LYS A 161 -16.78 -19.67 -11.24
CA LYS A 161 -18.22 -19.79 -10.91
C LYS A 161 -19.05 -18.55 -11.23
N LYS A 162 -18.42 -17.36 -11.34
CA LYS A 162 -19.08 -16.13 -11.82
C LYS A 162 -19.18 -16.02 -13.34
N ASN A 163 -18.48 -16.84 -14.12
CA ASN A 163 -18.56 -16.86 -15.59
C ASN A 163 -19.77 -17.67 -16.10
N ILE A 164 -20.38 -18.50 -15.25
CA ILE A 164 -21.53 -19.35 -15.62
C ILE A 164 -22.76 -18.50 -16.02
N MET A 165 -22.92 -17.31 -15.43
CA MET A 165 -24.05 -16.42 -15.74
C MET A 165 -23.94 -15.79 -17.14
N ASN A 166 -22.72 -15.71 -17.72
CA ASN A 166 -22.53 -15.31 -19.11
C ASN A 166 -22.74 -16.46 -20.10
N THR A 167 -22.42 -17.71 -19.72
CA THR A 167 -22.69 -18.88 -20.59
C THR A 167 -24.17 -19.20 -20.74
N VAL A 168 -25.01 -18.91 -19.73
CA VAL A 168 -26.46 -19.10 -19.82
C VAL A 168 -27.12 -18.12 -20.81
N ARG A 169 -26.58 -16.89 -20.95
CA ARG A 169 -27.07 -15.92 -21.94
C ARG A 169 -26.71 -16.29 -23.39
N ILE A 170 -25.57 -16.93 -23.62
CA ILE A 170 -25.10 -17.31 -24.96
C ILE A 170 -25.96 -18.45 -25.54
N LYS A 171 -26.35 -19.43 -24.73
CA LYS A 171 -27.22 -20.54 -25.19
C LYS A 171 -28.64 -20.07 -25.60
N THR A 172 -29.12 -18.95 -25.09
CA THR A 172 -30.42 -18.38 -25.50
C THR A 172 -30.36 -17.56 -26.79
N SER A 173 -29.16 -17.20 -27.28
CA SER A 173 -28.97 -16.33 -28.46
C SER A 173 -28.44 -17.04 -29.71
N GLU A 174 -28.24 -18.36 -29.69
CA GLU A 174 -27.67 -19.10 -30.83
C GLU A 174 -28.60 -19.19 -32.06
N LYS A 175 -29.85 -18.73 -31.99
CA LYS A 175 -30.77 -18.81 -33.14
C LYS A 175 -30.85 -17.58 -34.05
N LYS A 176 -30.22 -16.45 -33.73
CA LYS A 176 -30.14 -15.31 -34.66
C LYS A 176 -28.91 -14.48 -34.33
N ILE A 177 -28.02 -14.32 -35.31
CA ILE A 177 -27.35 -13.07 -35.73
C ILE A 177 -25.98 -13.41 -36.37
N ASN A 178 -26.03 -13.65 -37.68
CA ASN A 178 -25.01 -13.15 -38.60
C ASN A 178 -25.26 -11.65 -38.75
N ARG A 179 -24.44 -10.79 -38.10
CA ARG A 179 -24.14 -9.38 -38.46
C ARG A 179 -23.47 -8.66 -37.29
N GLN A 180 -22.30 -8.07 -37.57
CA GLN A 180 -21.63 -6.98 -36.83
C GLN A 180 -21.20 -7.26 -35.38
N SER A 181 -19.97 -7.77 -35.26
CA SER A 181 -19.14 -7.78 -34.05
C SER A 181 -18.60 -6.39 -33.69
N ASN A 182 -19.47 -5.41 -33.41
CA ASN A 182 -19.09 -4.05 -33.03
C ASN A 182 -19.83 -3.56 -31.77
N ILE A 183 -20.09 -4.45 -30.82
CA ILE A 183 -20.42 -4.08 -29.45
C ILE A 183 -19.37 -4.72 -28.58
N ILE A 184 -18.48 -3.89 -28.06
CA ILE A 184 -17.45 -4.20 -27.09
C ILE A 184 -18.08 -5.11 -26.02
N ASP A 185 -17.54 -6.31 -25.82
CA ASP A 185 -17.85 -7.12 -24.64
C ASP A 185 -17.22 -6.41 -23.43
N ILE A 186 -17.95 -5.47 -22.83
CA ILE A 186 -17.41 -4.47 -21.88
C ILE A 186 -16.93 -5.09 -20.53
N PHE A 187 -17.13 -6.39 -20.22
CA PHE A 187 -16.80 -6.92 -18.87
C PHE A 187 -16.37 -8.40 -18.73
N PRO A 188 -15.30 -8.91 -19.39
CA PRO A 188 -14.67 -10.13 -18.87
C PRO A 188 -13.13 -10.18 -18.83
N TYR A 189 -12.41 -9.06 -18.90
CA TYR A 189 -10.93 -9.08 -18.83
C TYR A 189 -10.44 -9.34 -17.39
N HIS A 190 -9.56 -10.33 -17.17
CA HIS A 190 -9.00 -10.63 -15.83
C HIS A 190 -8.14 -9.47 -15.30
N GLU A 191 -7.47 -8.76 -16.20
CA GLU A 191 -6.76 -7.51 -15.89
C GLU A 191 -7.71 -6.45 -15.33
N PHE A 192 -8.88 -6.28 -15.94
CA PHE A 192 -9.88 -5.31 -15.49
C PHE A 192 -10.45 -5.69 -14.11
N ARG A 193 -10.66 -6.99 -13.83
CA ARG A 193 -11.04 -7.44 -12.47
C ARG A 193 -9.98 -7.08 -11.43
N TYR A 194 -8.71 -7.27 -11.77
CA TYR A 194 -7.61 -6.92 -10.89
C TYR A 194 -7.52 -5.41 -10.67
N PHE A 195 -7.64 -4.61 -11.74
CA PHE A 195 -7.74 -3.15 -11.68
C PHE A 195 -8.89 -2.67 -10.78
N MET A 196 -10.07 -3.28 -10.90
CA MET A 196 -11.23 -2.93 -10.06
C MET A 196 -10.99 -3.27 -8.59
N LEU A 197 -10.33 -4.39 -8.29
CA LEU A 197 -9.93 -4.73 -6.93
C LEU A 197 -8.98 -3.67 -6.35
N ILE A 198 -7.99 -3.23 -7.11
CA ILE A 198 -7.09 -2.14 -6.72
C ILE A 198 -7.88 -0.84 -6.46
N CYS A 199 -8.78 -0.45 -7.36
CA CYS A 199 -9.61 0.74 -7.18
C CYS A 199 -10.50 0.65 -5.92
N LEU A 200 -11.06 -0.53 -5.63
CA LEU A 200 -11.82 -0.77 -4.41
C LEU A 200 -10.96 -0.56 -3.15
N THR A 201 -9.70 -1.02 -3.16
CA THR A 201 -8.80 -0.81 -2.00
C THR A 201 -8.57 0.67 -1.70
N ASP A 202 -8.34 1.49 -2.74
CA ASP A 202 -8.18 2.94 -2.59
C ASP A 202 -9.45 3.66 -2.11
N ILE A 203 -10.61 3.22 -2.60
CA ILE A 203 -11.91 3.74 -2.13
C ILE A 203 -12.08 3.45 -0.64
N PHE A 204 -11.77 2.23 -0.20
CA PHE A 204 -11.83 1.91 1.23
C PHE A 204 -10.84 2.73 2.05
N ILE A 205 -9.60 2.92 1.60
CA ILE A 205 -8.61 3.79 2.26
C ILE A 205 -9.18 5.19 2.46
N ALA A 206 -9.77 5.77 1.41
CA ALA A 206 -10.36 7.10 1.45
C ALA A 206 -11.56 7.19 2.42
N ILE A 207 -12.42 6.17 2.44
CA ILE A 207 -13.54 6.08 3.39
C ILE A 207 -13.02 6.01 4.83
N PHE A 208 -11.99 5.21 5.11
CA PHE A 208 -11.41 5.16 6.46
C PHE A 208 -10.74 6.48 6.85
N LEU A 209 -10.00 7.13 5.96
CA LEU A 209 -9.44 8.47 6.20
C LEU A 209 -10.52 9.51 6.52
N PHE A 210 -11.65 9.49 5.81
CA PHE A 210 -12.81 10.33 6.13
C PHE A 210 -13.32 10.10 7.53
N LEU A 211 -13.57 8.83 7.88
CA LEU A 211 -14.11 8.44 9.17
C LEU A 211 -13.15 8.80 10.31
N ILE A 212 -11.85 8.60 10.13
CA ILE A 212 -10.80 9.00 11.07
C ILE A 212 -10.93 10.50 11.40
N ILE A 213 -11.00 11.36 10.39
CA ILE A 213 -11.11 12.82 10.59
C ILE A 213 -12.44 13.19 11.24
N GLU A 214 -13.55 12.58 10.83
CA GLU A 214 -14.85 12.84 11.45
C GLU A 214 -14.86 12.47 12.93
N HIS A 215 -14.26 11.35 13.30
CA HIS A 215 -14.18 10.93 14.70
C HIS A 215 -13.23 11.82 15.52
N ILE A 216 -12.08 12.23 14.97
CA ILE A 216 -11.20 13.21 15.63
C ILE A 216 -11.96 14.52 15.88
N LYS A 217 -12.72 15.02 14.88
CA LYS A 217 -13.53 16.24 15.03
C LYS A 217 -14.67 16.12 16.04
N LYS A 218 -15.25 14.92 16.23
CA LYS A 218 -16.29 14.68 17.23
C LYS A 218 -15.73 14.58 18.66
N LYS A 219 -14.49 14.12 18.81
CA LYS A 219 -13.83 13.87 20.11
C LYS A 219 -12.87 15.01 20.48
N LYS A 220 -13.34 16.26 20.38
CA LYS A 220 -12.50 17.44 20.64
C LYS A 220 -11.88 17.41 22.03
N ASP A 221 -12.66 17.07 23.06
CA ASP A 221 -12.22 17.01 24.45
C ASP A 221 -10.99 16.10 24.65
N PHE A 222 -10.98 14.97 23.95
CA PHE A 222 -9.85 14.02 23.99
C PHE A 222 -8.65 14.53 23.20
N PHE A 223 -8.87 15.34 22.17
CA PHE A 223 -7.82 15.94 21.35
C PHE A 223 -7.63 17.42 21.70
N ASN A 224 -7.85 17.85 22.94
CA ASN A 224 -7.78 19.27 23.31
C ASN A 224 -6.41 19.91 23.04
N TYR A 225 -5.32 19.14 23.09
CA TYR A 225 -4.00 19.64 22.66
C TYR A 225 -3.99 20.12 21.20
N ILE A 226 -4.91 19.62 20.36
CA ILE A 226 -5.14 20.06 18.99
C ILE A 226 -5.88 21.40 18.94
N TYR A 227 -6.65 21.78 19.96
CA TYR A 227 -7.52 22.94 19.88
C TYR A 227 -7.10 24.10 20.80
N GLU A 228 -6.38 23.83 21.90
CA GLU A 228 -6.16 24.81 22.98
C GLU A 228 -4.87 25.65 22.87
N GLN A 229 -3.94 25.39 21.96
CA GLN A 229 -2.69 26.16 21.89
C GLN A 229 -2.65 27.19 20.76
N THR A 230 -3.42 28.27 20.94
CA THR A 230 -3.03 29.70 20.85
C THR A 230 -4.28 30.57 20.64
N SER A 231 -4.40 31.59 21.48
CA SER A 231 -5.58 32.39 21.78
C SER A 231 -6.19 33.24 20.65
N GLN A 232 -5.86 33.02 19.37
CA GLN A 232 -6.55 33.68 18.25
C GLN A 232 -6.72 32.82 16.98
N ASN A 233 -6.06 31.66 16.85
CA ASN A 233 -6.17 30.76 15.70
C ASN A 233 -5.96 29.29 16.12
N GLY A 234 -7.00 28.63 16.66
CA GLY A 234 -6.95 27.20 17.00
C GLY A 234 -6.76 26.31 15.76
N TRP A 235 -6.22 25.09 15.92
CA TRP A 235 -5.83 24.25 14.77
C TRP A 235 -7.08 23.87 13.96
N LYS A 236 -7.06 24.19 12.65
CA LYS A 236 -8.13 23.74 11.75
C LYS A 236 -7.75 22.41 11.13
N LEU A 237 -8.40 21.34 11.57
CA LEU A 237 -8.36 20.06 10.86
C LEU A 237 -8.88 20.24 9.43
N ILE A 238 -8.19 19.64 8.46
CA ILE A 238 -8.62 19.64 7.06
C ILE A 238 -10.08 19.20 6.92
N ASN A 239 -10.79 19.75 5.93
CA ASN A 239 -12.12 19.25 5.60
C ASN A 239 -12.01 17.77 5.16
N PRO A 240 -12.73 16.82 5.79
CA PRO A 240 -12.65 15.41 5.43
C PRO A 240 -12.84 15.15 3.94
N VAL A 241 -13.80 15.85 3.32
CA VAL A 241 -14.10 15.72 1.88
C VAL A 241 -12.92 16.23 1.02
N LEU A 242 -12.25 17.30 1.47
CA LEU A 242 -11.08 17.83 0.78
C LEU A 242 -9.91 16.83 0.83
N LEU A 243 -9.65 16.21 1.98
CA LEU A 243 -8.57 15.22 2.08
C LEU A 243 -8.82 14.02 1.18
N ILE A 244 -10.05 13.49 1.16
CA ILE A 244 -10.40 12.40 0.24
C ILE A 244 -10.15 12.80 -1.21
N ASN A 245 -10.59 13.99 -1.61
CA ASN A 245 -10.38 14.46 -2.98
C ASN A 245 -8.90 14.57 -3.32
N ILE A 246 -8.07 15.04 -2.37
CA ILE A 246 -6.62 15.10 -2.53
C ILE A 246 -6.03 13.69 -2.73
N TYR A 247 -6.52 12.68 -2.01
CA TYR A 247 -6.01 11.31 -2.13
C TYR A 247 -6.52 10.58 -3.39
N LEU A 248 -7.84 10.55 -3.60
CA LEU A 248 -8.50 9.77 -4.65
C LEU A 248 -8.26 10.31 -6.06
N ASN A 249 -8.23 11.64 -6.19
CA ASN A 249 -8.02 12.31 -7.48
C ASN A 249 -6.56 12.73 -7.70
N ASN A 250 -5.64 12.21 -6.88
CA ASN A 250 -4.21 12.43 -7.13
C ASN A 250 -3.81 11.72 -8.43
N PRO A 251 -3.25 12.42 -9.43
CA PRO A 251 -2.86 11.79 -10.70
C PRO A 251 -1.88 10.62 -10.49
N LEU A 252 -1.03 10.70 -9.48
CA LEU A 252 -0.05 9.65 -9.19
C LEU A 252 -0.68 8.38 -8.61
N THR A 253 -1.72 8.50 -7.77
CA THR A 253 -2.44 7.32 -7.28
C THR A 253 -3.25 6.68 -8.41
N ILE A 254 -3.88 7.50 -9.26
CA ILE A 254 -4.59 7.02 -10.45
C ILE A 254 -3.64 6.26 -11.38
N LEU A 255 -2.48 6.83 -11.69
CA LEU A 255 -1.45 6.18 -12.51
C LEU A 255 -0.98 4.87 -11.89
N ALA A 256 -0.72 4.84 -10.58
CA ALA A 256 -0.30 3.63 -9.89
C ALA A 256 -1.30 2.46 -10.02
N ASN A 257 -2.59 2.78 -10.02
CA ASN A 257 -3.64 1.78 -10.19
C ASN A 257 -3.72 1.26 -11.61
N VAL A 258 -3.53 2.14 -12.61
CA VAL A 258 -3.49 1.72 -14.01
C VAL A 258 -2.28 0.83 -14.30
N PHE A 259 -1.15 1.07 -13.64
CA PHE A 259 0.01 0.15 -13.67
C PHE A 259 -0.18 -1.15 -12.87
N LEU A 260 -1.42 -1.46 -12.45
CA LEU A 260 -1.82 -2.70 -11.79
C LEU A 260 -0.99 -3.03 -10.53
N SER A 261 -0.76 -2.02 -9.67
CA SER A 261 -0.11 -2.20 -8.38
C SER A 261 -1.11 -2.45 -7.25
N LEU A 262 -0.93 -3.55 -6.49
CA LEU A 262 -1.74 -3.84 -5.29
C LEU A 262 -1.04 -3.42 -3.99
N ASP A 263 0.07 -2.69 -4.07
CA ASP A 263 0.81 -2.26 -2.88
C ASP A 263 -0.04 -1.47 -1.88
N ASN A 264 -1.12 -0.83 -2.34
CA ASN A 264 -2.04 -0.07 -1.49
C ASN A 264 -2.79 -0.95 -0.49
N PHE A 265 -2.82 -2.27 -0.65
CA PHE A 265 -3.47 -3.16 0.32
C PHE A 265 -2.86 -3.05 1.72
N LYS A 266 -1.54 -2.81 1.83
CA LYS A 266 -0.90 -2.57 3.14
C LYS A 266 -1.40 -1.26 3.77
N LEU A 267 -1.62 -0.22 2.96
CA LEU A 267 -2.14 1.08 3.39
C LEU A 267 -3.60 0.97 3.87
N LEU A 268 -4.38 0.08 3.26
CA LEU A 268 -5.74 -0.25 3.73
C LEU A 268 -5.71 -0.87 5.13
N ILE A 269 -4.83 -1.83 5.39
CA ILE A 269 -4.72 -2.46 6.72
C ILE A 269 -4.27 -1.42 7.77
N ILE A 270 -3.33 -0.55 7.42
CA ILE A 270 -2.85 0.54 8.31
C ILE A 270 -3.99 1.52 8.62
N THR A 271 -4.77 1.94 7.62
CA THR A 271 -5.91 2.85 7.85
C THR A 271 -7.03 2.19 8.65
N MET A 272 -7.36 0.93 8.37
CA MET A 272 -8.38 0.18 9.11
C MET A 272 -7.98 0.01 10.59
N SER A 273 -6.74 -0.40 10.86
CA SER A 273 -6.25 -0.55 12.24
C SER A 273 -6.24 0.79 12.98
N PHE A 274 -5.81 1.87 12.32
CA PHE A 274 -5.88 3.22 12.88
C PHE A 274 -7.34 3.64 13.16
N TYR A 275 -8.27 3.41 12.24
CA TYR A 275 -9.69 3.71 12.47
C TYR A 275 -10.27 2.95 13.67
N LEU A 276 -10.00 1.64 13.79
CA LEU A 276 -10.45 0.83 14.92
C LEU A 276 -9.87 1.33 16.26
N THR A 277 -8.64 1.84 16.27
CA THR A 277 -8.05 2.43 17.49
C THR A 277 -8.80 3.67 17.94
N ILE A 278 -9.23 4.53 17.00
CA ILE A 278 -10.01 5.73 17.32
C ILE A 278 -11.40 5.37 17.85
N LEU A 279 -12.04 4.32 17.32
CA LEU A 279 -13.33 3.85 17.83
C LEU A 279 -13.28 3.45 19.31
N ARG A 280 -12.10 3.11 19.84
CA ARG A 280 -11.93 2.79 21.27
C ARG A 280 -12.01 3.99 22.21
N ILE A 281 -11.97 5.23 21.69
CA ILE A 281 -12.07 6.48 22.48
C ILE A 281 -13.52 6.72 22.99
N SER A 282 -14.47 5.82 22.71
CA SER A 282 -15.85 6.00 23.18
C SER A 282 -16.01 5.69 24.68
N THR A 283 -16.59 6.63 25.41
CA THR A 283 -16.97 6.52 26.83
C THR A 283 -18.20 5.65 27.07
N ASN A 284 -19.06 5.46 26.06
CA ASN A 284 -20.37 4.79 26.16
C ASN A 284 -20.51 3.48 25.38
N SER A 285 -19.41 2.86 24.92
CA SER A 285 -19.54 1.57 24.21
C SER A 285 -19.51 0.39 25.17
N ASN A 286 -20.33 -0.62 24.86
CA ASN A 286 -20.30 -1.91 25.54
C ASN A 286 -18.86 -2.43 25.61
N LYS A 287 -18.40 -2.82 26.81
CA LYS A 287 -17.05 -3.36 27.02
C LYS A 287 -16.70 -4.47 26.02
N ILE A 288 -17.69 -5.29 25.64
CA ILE A 288 -17.58 -6.34 24.61
C ILE A 288 -17.08 -5.80 23.26
N ILE A 289 -17.64 -4.67 22.78
CA ILE A 289 -17.25 -4.07 21.50
C ILE A 289 -15.79 -3.59 21.55
N LEU A 290 -15.33 -3.07 22.69
CA LEU A 290 -13.93 -2.66 22.86
C LEU A 290 -12.97 -3.86 22.81
N TYR A 291 -13.33 -5.01 23.39
CA TYR A 291 -12.54 -6.23 23.31
C TYR A 291 -12.53 -6.80 21.88
N ILE A 292 -13.67 -6.82 21.20
CA ILE A 292 -13.76 -7.22 19.78
C ILE A 292 -12.87 -6.32 18.92
N ASN A 293 -12.95 -5.00 19.08
CA ASN A 293 -12.10 -4.07 18.34
C ASN A 293 -10.61 -4.31 18.64
N PHE A 294 -10.23 -4.58 19.89
CA PHE A 294 -8.85 -4.91 20.23
C PHE A 294 -8.37 -6.21 19.56
N PHE A 295 -9.19 -7.24 19.58
CA PHE A 295 -8.90 -8.50 18.89
C PHE A 295 -8.75 -8.27 17.38
N CYS A 296 -9.68 -7.55 16.75
CA CYS A 296 -9.60 -7.19 15.33
C CYS A 296 -8.32 -6.39 15.00
N ILE A 297 -7.88 -5.48 15.87
CA ILE A 297 -6.62 -4.74 15.68
C ILE A 297 -5.42 -5.69 15.71
N ILE A 298 -5.36 -6.63 16.66
CA ILE A 298 -4.28 -7.62 16.74
C ILE A 298 -4.23 -8.47 15.48
N VAL A 299 -5.39 -8.95 15.01
CA VAL A 299 -5.49 -9.74 13.78
C VAL A 299 -5.04 -8.92 12.56
N LEU A 300 -5.53 -7.69 12.39
CA LEU A 300 -5.10 -6.81 11.29
C LEU A 300 -3.61 -6.52 11.32
N ASN A 301 -3.04 -6.24 12.49
CA ASN A 301 -1.61 -6.01 12.66
C ASN A 301 -0.77 -7.25 12.33
N SER A 302 -1.27 -8.45 12.67
CA SER A 302 -0.61 -9.70 12.29
C SER A 302 -0.65 -9.94 10.77
N ILE A 303 -1.76 -9.60 10.11
CA ILE A 303 -1.91 -9.64 8.65
C ILE A 303 -0.96 -8.62 8.00
N LEU A 304 -0.78 -7.43 8.59
CA LEU A 304 0.15 -6.42 8.10
C LEU A 304 1.59 -6.97 8.04
N ILE A 305 2.10 -7.54 9.14
CA ILE A 305 3.45 -8.16 9.15
C ILE A 305 3.51 -9.32 8.15
N TYR A 306 2.44 -10.12 8.07
CA TYR A 306 2.37 -11.27 7.17
C TYR A 306 2.50 -10.89 5.70
N ILE A 307 1.84 -9.81 5.27
CA ILE A 307 1.80 -9.38 3.87
C ILE A 307 3.01 -8.50 3.50
N THR A 308 3.62 -7.84 4.48
CA THR A 308 4.69 -6.86 4.24
C THR A 308 6.03 -7.34 4.79
N SER A 309 6.77 -6.45 5.44
CA SER A 309 8.09 -6.70 6.00
C SER A 309 8.09 -6.45 7.51
N PHE A 310 9.14 -6.92 8.18
CA PHE A 310 9.35 -6.71 9.61
C PHE A 310 9.48 -5.22 10.01
N HIS A 311 9.70 -4.31 9.06
CA HIS A 311 9.74 -2.85 9.31
C HIS A 311 8.39 -2.33 9.82
N PHE A 312 7.29 -2.98 9.45
CA PHE A 312 5.93 -2.56 9.82
C PHE A 312 5.60 -2.83 11.30
N VAL A 313 6.49 -3.49 12.05
CA VAL A 313 6.43 -3.55 13.53
C VAL A 313 6.44 -2.14 14.14
N LEU A 314 7.08 -1.15 13.49
CA LEU A 314 7.04 0.26 13.95
C LEU A 314 5.60 0.80 13.99
N ILE A 315 4.78 0.49 12.99
CA ILE A 315 3.38 0.92 12.94
C ILE A 315 2.59 0.29 14.09
N ILE A 316 2.87 -0.98 14.37
CA ILE A 316 2.25 -1.72 15.48
C ILE A 316 2.63 -1.09 16.82
N ILE A 317 3.89 -0.71 17.02
CA ILE A 317 4.33 0.05 18.21
C ILE A 317 3.53 1.36 18.32
N GLY A 318 3.37 2.10 17.22
CA GLY A 318 2.56 3.32 17.17
C GLY A 318 1.10 3.10 17.58
N ILE A 319 0.46 2.07 17.01
CA ILE A 319 -0.94 1.70 17.26
C ILE A 319 -1.13 1.26 18.71
N ASN A 320 -0.24 0.40 19.21
CA ASN A 320 -0.29 -0.12 20.57
C ASN A 320 -0.10 1.00 21.59
N ASN A 321 0.84 1.92 21.33
CA ASN A 321 1.03 3.08 22.18
C ASN A 321 -0.25 3.92 22.25
N PHE A 322 -0.88 4.18 21.11
CA PHE A 322 -2.12 4.93 21.07
C PHE A 322 -3.24 4.27 21.87
N ILE A 323 -3.40 2.95 21.75
CA ILE A 323 -4.34 2.17 22.57
C ILE A 323 -4.08 2.33 24.06
N ILE A 324 -2.82 2.23 24.48
CA ILE A 324 -2.44 2.32 25.89
C ILE A 324 -2.70 3.74 26.41
N SER A 325 -2.33 4.77 25.66
CA SER A 325 -2.58 6.16 26.03
C SER A 325 -4.08 6.48 26.17
N ILE A 326 -4.93 5.87 25.32
CA ILE A 326 -6.40 5.96 25.44
C ILE A 326 -6.86 5.30 26.74
N LYS A 327 -6.38 4.09 27.03
CA LYS A 327 -6.79 3.34 28.25
C LYS A 327 -6.36 4.06 29.54
N GLU A 328 -5.21 4.70 29.54
CA GLU A 328 -4.65 5.38 30.71
C GLU A 328 -5.08 6.84 30.86
N ASN A 329 -5.97 7.34 29.98
CA ASN A 329 -6.49 8.71 29.97
C ASN A 329 -5.40 9.80 30.08
N ILE A 330 -4.22 9.56 29.48
CA ILE A 330 -3.09 10.50 29.53
C ILE A 330 -3.42 11.82 28.82
N ILE A 331 -4.30 11.76 27.82
CA ILE A 331 -4.55 12.89 26.92
C ILE A 331 -5.44 13.98 27.56
N THR A 332 -6.32 13.61 28.50
CA THR A 332 -7.30 14.54 29.09
C THR A 332 -6.78 15.33 30.30
N SER A 333 -5.64 14.95 30.89
CA SER A 333 -5.26 15.45 32.23
C SER A 333 -3.87 16.09 32.37
N HIS A 334 -2.95 15.99 31.41
CA HIS A 334 -1.53 16.25 31.71
C HIS A 334 -0.69 16.98 30.64
N ILE A 335 -1.27 17.95 29.92
CA ILE A 335 -0.42 18.79 29.05
C ILE A 335 0.62 19.56 29.90
N LYS A 336 0.27 19.99 31.12
CA LYS A 336 1.15 20.76 32.01
C LYS A 336 2.02 19.92 32.98
N ASN A 337 1.54 18.78 33.47
CA ASN A 337 2.30 17.98 34.44
C ASN A 337 3.27 17.01 33.75
N GLN A 338 4.41 16.73 34.38
CA GLN A 338 5.33 15.68 33.92
C GLN A 338 4.71 14.31 34.19
N ILE A 339 4.78 13.39 33.22
CA ILE A 339 4.35 12.01 33.42
C ILE A 339 5.46 11.31 34.20
N GLU A 340 5.11 10.62 35.28
CA GLU A 340 6.06 9.83 36.06
C GLU A 340 6.78 8.80 35.19
N PHE A 341 8.10 8.68 35.38
CA PHE A 341 8.93 7.76 34.62
C PHE A 341 8.47 6.29 34.77
N GLN A 342 8.04 5.90 35.97
CA GLN A 342 7.51 4.56 36.24
C GLN A 342 6.31 4.24 35.35
N LYS A 343 5.36 5.19 35.20
CA LYS A 343 4.19 5.02 34.34
C LYS A 343 4.59 4.84 32.87
N LEU A 344 5.52 5.66 32.37
CA LEU A 344 6.05 5.54 31.01
C LEU A 344 6.75 4.19 30.78
N PHE A 345 7.49 3.69 31.77
CA PHE A 345 8.13 2.38 31.71
C PHE A 345 7.09 1.25 31.65
N PHE A 346 6.03 1.30 32.47
CA PHE A 346 4.94 0.32 32.41
C PHE A 346 4.19 0.35 31.07
N MET A 347 4.02 1.51 30.45
CA MET A 347 3.45 1.61 29.10
C MET A 347 4.34 0.93 28.06
N LEU A 348 5.67 1.07 28.14
CA LEU A 348 6.60 0.35 27.27
C LEU A 348 6.48 -1.17 27.43
N LEU A 349 6.41 -1.67 28.66
CA LEU A 349 6.20 -3.10 28.92
C LEU A 349 4.87 -3.60 28.33
N LYS A 350 3.78 -2.83 28.49
CA LYS A 350 2.49 -3.15 27.86
C LYS A 350 2.59 -3.21 26.34
N ASN A 351 3.34 -2.30 25.71
CA ASN A 351 3.59 -2.35 24.26
C ASN A 351 4.28 -3.66 23.86
N VAL A 352 5.32 -4.08 24.59
CA VAL A 352 6.02 -5.35 24.33
C VAL A 352 5.07 -6.54 24.45
N ILE A 353 4.21 -6.57 25.47
CA ILE A 353 3.22 -7.64 25.64
C ILE A 353 2.24 -7.70 24.46
N ILE A 354 1.71 -6.56 24.00
CA ILE A 354 0.79 -6.53 22.86
C ILE A 354 1.50 -6.97 21.57
N ILE A 355 2.78 -6.60 21.39
CA ILE A 355 3.59 -7.06 20.25
C ILE A 355 3.75 -8.58 20.29
N LEU A 356 4.05 -9.16 21.45
CA LEU A 356 4.14 -10.61 21.62
C LEU A 356 2.82 -11.29 21.19
N PHE A 357 1.67 -10.76 21.61
CA PHE A 357 0.37 -11.28 21.15
C PHE A 357 0.22 -11.18 19.62
N THR A 358 0.61 -10.08 18.99
CA THR A 358 0.58 -9.97 17.52
C THR A 358 1.52 -10.97 16.84
N CYS A 359 2.68 -11.26 17.43
CA CYS A 359 3.62 -12.26 16.93
C CYS A 359 3.06 -13.69 17.03
N VAL A 360 2.28 -14.01 18.07
CA VAL A 360 1.59 -15.31 18.18
C VAL A 360 0.61 -15.50 17.01
N PHE A 361 -0.24 -14.51 16.73
CA PHE A 361 -1.17 -14.58 15.59
C PHE A 361 -0.46 -14.64 14.24
N TYR A 362 0.64 -13.89 14.09
CA TYR A 362 1.49 -13.97 12.91
C TYR A 362 2.10 -15.38 12.73
N GLY A 363 2.56 -16.01 13.81
CA GLY A 363 3.02 -17.40 13.81
C GLY A 363 1.93 -18.39 13.38
N LEU A 364 0.68 -18.19 13.83
CA LEU A 364 -0.47 -18.98 13.36
C LEU A 364 -0.70 -18.84 11.85
N LEU A 365 -0.57 -17.63 11.29
CA LEU A 365 -0.67 -17.41 9.84
C LEU A 365 0.45 -18.14 9.08
N ILE A 366 1.67 -18.19 9.61
CA ILE A 366 2.77 -18.97 9.02
C ILE A 366 2.44 -20.47 9.04
N ILE A 367 1.91 -20.98 10.16
CA ILE A 367 1.54 -22.40 10.29
C ILE A 367 0.44 -22.76 9.27
N VAL A 368 -0.59 -21.93 9.13
CA VAL A 368 -1.63 -22.13 8.10
C VAL A 368 -1.01 -22.12 6.70
N SER A 369 -0.07 -21.21 6.43
CA SER A 369 0.64 -21.13 5.15
C SER A 369 1.45 -22.39 4.84
N TYR A 370 2.09 -22.96 5.86
CA TYR A 370 2.83 -24.22 5.74
C TYR A 370 1.94 -25.38 5.32
N TYR A 371 0.74 -25.50 5.91
CA TYR A 371 -0.23 -26.53 5.52
C TYR A 371 -0.78 -26.29 4.11
N MET A 372 -1.04 -25.04 3.73
CA MET A 372 -1.49 -24.69 2.38
C MET A 372 -0.44 -25.00 1.31
N ASN A 373 0.85 -24.78 1.61
CA ASN A 373 1.96 -25.03 0.69
C ASN A 373 2.45 -26.49 0.69
N GLY A 374 1.58 -27.44 1.01
CA GLY A 374 1.92 -28.87 1.00
C GLY A 374 2.97 -29.30 2.02
N LYS A 375 2.99 -28.69 3.21
CA LYS A 375 3.97 -28.97 4.29
C LYS A 375 5.42 -28.59 3.92
N SER A 376 5.59 -27.55 3.11
CA SER A 376 6.90 -27.02 2.74
C SER A 376 7.08 -25.57 3.20
N ILE A 377 8.32 -25.22 3.56
CA ILE A 377 8.71 -23.88 4.07
C ILE A 377 9.37 -23.03 2.98
N SER A 378 9.45 -23.53 1.75
CA SER A 378 10.02 -22.85 0.58
C SER A 378 9.50 -21.42 0.39
N PHE A 379 8.22 -21.15 0.70
CA PHE A 379 7.64 -19.82 0.62
C PHE A 379 8.35 -18.78 1.50
N LEU A 380 8.90 -19.16 2.66
CA LEU A 380 9.63 -18.23 3.54
C LEU A 380 10.92 -17.71 2.90
N ASN A 381 11.54 -18.50 2.02
CA ASN A 381 12.71 -18.05 1.27
C ASN A 381 12.36 -16.88 0.35
N ASN A 382 11.21 -16.96 -0.32
CA ASN A 382 10.78 -15.96 -1.29
C ASN A 382 10.09 -14.74 -0.65
N THR A 383 9.52 -14.90 0.55
CA THR A 383 8.85 -13.82 1.29
C THR A 383 9.80 -13.22 2.33
N LEU A 384 9.92 -13.81 3.53
CA LEU A 384 10.66 -13.21 4.65
C LEU A 384 12.16 -13.08 4.41
N ILE A 385 12.80 -14.15 3.94
CA ILE A 385 14.26 -14.15 3.77
C ILE A 385 14.66 -13.24 2.62
N ASN A 386 13.89 -13.21 1.54
CA ASN A 386 14.13 -12.30 0.44
C ASN A 386 13.88 -10.84 0.82
N GLU A 387 12.89 -10.51 1.64
CA GLU A 387 12.69 -9.15 2.15
C GLU A 387 13.87 -8.69 3.03
N TYR A 388 14.45 -9.59 3.83
CA TYR A 388 15.64 -9.30 4.64
C TYR A 388 16.93 -9.25 3.81
N LYS A 389 17.11 -10.19 2.87
CA LYS A 389 18.33 -10.29 2.05
C LYS A 389 18.26 -9.52 0.74
N ILE A 390 17.14 -8.88 0.41
CA ILE A 390 17.01 -7.95 -0.70
C ILE A 390 17.52 -8.55 -2.03
N PHE A 391 17.26 -9.85 -2.29
CA PHE A 391 17.87 -10.55 -3.42
C PHE A 391 17.34 -10.09 -4.78
N TYR A 392 16.07 -9.69 -4.83
CA TYR A 392 15.36 -9.36 -6.06
C TYR A 392 14.84 -7.91 -6.06
N LEU A 393 15.56 -6.99 -5.41
CA LEU A 393 15.13 -5.60 -5.35
C LEU A 393 15.42 -4.88 -6.67
N ALA A 394 14.35 -4.53 -7.38
CA ALA A 394 14.42 -3.67 -8.55
C ALA A 394 14.68 -2.20 -8.17
N PRO A 395 15.15 -1.37 -9.11
CA PRO A 395 15.25 0.07 -8.91
C PRO A 395 13.91 0.65 -8.47
N ASN A 396 13.88 1.42 -7.40
CA ASN A 396 12.67 2.03 -6.85
C ASN A 396 13.01 3.36 -6.16
N LEU A 397 12.05 3.96 -5.44
CA LEU A 397 12.25 5.24 -4.76
C LEU A 397 13.09 5.16 -3.47
N GLY A 398 13.50 3.96 -3.06
CA GLY A 398 14.15 3.68 -1.79
C GLY A 398 15.67 3.63 -1.87
N ASN A 399 16.33 3.74 -0.73
CA ASN A 399 17.80 3.83 -0.68
C ASN A 399 18.51 2.48 -0.78
N TYR A 400 17.78 1.37 -0.81
CA TYR A 400 18.38 0.04 -0.76
C TYR A 400 18.97 -0.39 -2.10
N TRP A 401 18.22 -0.27 -3.20
CA TRP A 401 18.57 -0.93 -4.47
C TRP A 401 19.95 -0.50 -5.00
N TYR A 402 20.24 0.81 -5.01
CA TYR A 402 21.50 1.30 -5.57
C TYR A 402 22.69 1.00 -4.66
N ILE A 403 22.53 1.16 -3.34
CA ILE A 403 23.60 0.90 -2.38
C ILE A 403 23.97 -0.58 -2.38
N PHE A 404 22.98 -1.48 -2.34
CA PHE A 404 23.25 -2.93 -2.32
C PHE A 404 23.69 -3.49 -3.67
N SER A 405 23.42 -2.81 -4.79
CA SER A 405 23.97 -3.17 -6.10
C SER A 405 25.45 -2.77 -6.29
N THR A 406 25.94 -1.80 -5.51
CA THR A 406 27.33 -1.32 -5.57
C THR A 406 28.19 -1.82 -4.40
N MET A 407 27.58 -2.50 -3.43
CA MET A 407 28.23 -2.94 -2.20
C MET A 407 29.20 -4.11 -2.43
N PHE A 408 30.39 -4.03 -1.82
CA PHE A 408 31.31 -5.16 -1.81
C PHE A 408 30.77 -6.34 -1.00
N LYS A 409 30.98 -7.56 -1.50
CA LYS A 409 30.48 -8.81 -0.90
C LYS A 409 30.85 -8.97 0.58
N ASN A 410 32.08 -8.61 0.97
CA ASN A 410 32.55 -8.75 2.36
C ASN A 410 31.79 -7.87 3.36
N TYR A 411 31.27 -6.73 2.91
CA TYR A 411 30.53 -5.78 3.76
C TYR A 411 29.01 -5.89 3.61
N TYR A 412 28.53 -6.75 2.72
CA TYR A 412 27.12 -6.89 2.37
C TYR A 412 26.25 -7.13 3.61
N TYR A 413 26.56 -8.14 4.41
CA TYR A 413 25.78 -8.49 5.60
C TYR A 413 25.85 -7.42 6.70
N SER A 414 27.00 -6.77 6.87
CA SER A 414 27.15 -5.68 7.84
C SER A 414 26.28 -4.48 7.48
N PHE A 415 26.26 -4.09 6.20
CA PHE A 415 25.40 -3.02 5.72
C PHE A 415 23.92 -3.41 5.75
N LEU A 416 23.60 -4.65 5.41
CA LEU A 416 22.24 -5.20 5.50
C LEU A 416 21.68 -5.04 6.91
N PHE A 417 22.48 -5.44 7.93
CA PHE A 417 22.11 -5.25 9.32
C PHE A 417 21.90 -3.78 9.67
N LEU A 418 22.84 -2.89 9.33
CA LEU A 418 22.76 -1.46 9.66
C LEU A 418 21.54 -0.78 9.00
N PHE A 419 21.32 -1.02 7.72
CA PHE A 419 20.20 -0.45 6.96
C PHE A 419 18.86 -0.90 7.50
N HIS A 420 18.73 -2.15 7.95
CA HIS A 420 17.49 -2.61 8.57
C HIS A 420 17.35 -2.18 10.04
N PHE A 421 18.44 -2.14 10.81
CA PHE A 421 18.37 -1.97 12.26
C PHE A 421 18.18 -0.52 12.69
N HIS A 422 18.71 0.46 11.95
CA HIS A 422 18.68 1.87 12.35
C HIS A 422 17.27 2.40 12.65
N ILE A 423 16.25 1.95 11.92
CA ILE A 423 14.86 2.39 12.12
C ILE A 423 14.31 1.99 13.49
N PHE A 424 14.79 0.89 14.07
CA PHE A 424 14.32 0.38 15.37
C PHE A 424 14.92 1.16 16.55
N LEU A 425 15.85 2.07 16.30
CA LEU A 425 16.36 3.00 17.30
C LEU A 425 15.42 4.19 17.55
N TYR A 426 14.52 4.50 16.61
CA TYR A 426 13.62 5.66 16.70
C TYR A 426 12.44 5.52 17.68
N PRO A 427 11.78 4.34 17.84
CA PRO A 427 10.57 4.21 18.64
C PRO A 427 10.69 4.64 20.10
N VAL A 428 11.79 4.30 20.78
CA VAL A 428 11.96 4.54 22.21
C VAL A 428 12.19 6.03 22.52
N PRO A 429 13.15 6.74 21.90
CA PRO A 429 13.32 8.18 22.13
C PRO A 429 12.07 8.99 21.76
N LEU A 430 11.43 8.65 20.63
CA LEU A 430 10.20 9.32 20.21
C LEU A 430 9.03 9.04 21.15
N PHE A 431 8.96 7.85 21.76
CA PHE A 431 7.91 7.50 22.73
C PHE A 431 8.01 8.41 23.96
N PHE A 432 9.20 8.55 24.55
CA PHE A 432 9.39 9.42 25.70
C PHE A 432 9.08 10.88 25.35
N ARG A 433 9.53 11.34 24.18
CA ARG A 433 9.32 12.71 23.75
C ARG A 433 7.85 13.03 23.45
N LEU A 434 7.15 12.15 22.73
CA LEU A 434 5.80 12.39 22.20
C LEU A 434 4.71 11.65 22.99
N SER A 435 5.01 11.17 24.20
CA SER A 435 4.08 10.46 25.08
C SER A 435 2.76 11.21 25.31
N LYS A 436 2.80 12.55 25.30
CA LYS A 436 1.63 13.43 25.45
C LYS A 436 0.78 13.57 24.17
N THR A 437 1.32 13.20 23.02
CA THR A 437 0.62 13.29 21.72
C THR A 437 0.71 11.97 20.95
N PRO A 438 -0.01 10.93 21.40
CA PRO A 438 0.11 9.60 20.82
C PRO A 438 -0.41 9.52 19.37
N LEU A 439 -1.33 10.40 18.95
CA LEU A 439 -1.76 10.51 17.56
C LEU A 439 -0.60 10.90 16.63
N ILE A 440 0.19 11.87 17.06
CA ILE A 440 1.36 12.37 16.31
C ILE A 440 2.44 11.29 16.28
N TYR A 441 2.68 10.63 17.42
CA TYR A 441 3.60 9.49 17.50
C TYR A 441 3.22 8.40 16.49
N LEU A 442 1.94 8.04 16.41
CA LEU A 442 1.43 7.07 15.43
C LEU A 442 1.68 7.52 13.98
N LYS A 443 1.37 8.78 13.63
CA LYS A 443 1.63 9.32 12.28
C LYS A 443 3.12 9.22 11.92
N ILE A 444 4.02 9.53 12.85
CA ILE A 444 5.47 9.47 12.65
C ILE A 444 5.95 8.02 12.49
N MET A 445 5.45 7.08 13.30
CA MET A 445 5.80 5.66 13.15
C MET A 445 5.36 5.10 11.79
N ILE A 446 4.16 5.49 11.32
CA ILE A 446 3.69 5.16 9.96
C ILE A 446 4.64 5.75 8.90
N ALA A 447 5.01 7.03 9.04
CA ALA A 447 5.89 7.69 8.09
C ALA A 447 7.27 7.05 7.99
N ILE A 448 7.90 6.74 9.13
CA ILE A 448 9.21 6.08 9.18
C ILE A 448 9.13 4.67 8.56
N ALA A 449 8.12 3.88 8.92
CA ALA A 449 7.96 2.53 8.39
C ALA A 449 7.76 2.50 6.87
N LEU A 450 6.97 3.44 6.33
CA LEU A 450 6.69 3.54 4.90
C LEU A 450 7.87 4.08 4.09
N VAL A 451 8.59 5.08 4.59
CA VAL A 451 9.71 5.69 3.85
C VAL A 451 10.97 4.82 3.86
N PHE A 452 11.23 4.10 4.94
CA PHE A 452 12.49 3.35 5.10
C PHE A 452 12.39 1.86 4.78
N HIS A 453 11.26 1.36 4.24
CA HIS A 453 11.21 -0.03 3.81
C HIS A 453 11.84 -0.24 2.41
N PRO A 454 12.40 -1.42 2.11
CA PRO A 454 13.12 -1.66 0.85
C PRO A 454 12.28 -1.44 -0.42
N ASN A 455 11.03 -1.90 -0.44
CA ASN A 455 10.15 -1.87 -1.61
C ASN A 455 9.26 -0.61 -1.71
N ILE A 456 9.76 0.58 -1.35
CA ILE A 456 8.96 1.82 -1.31
C ILE A 456 8.37 2.18 -2.68
N VAL A 457 7.09 2.56 -2.68
CA VAL A 457 6.32 2.97 -3.86
C VAL A 457 5.79 4.39 -3.69
N VAL A 458 5.48 5.07 -4.80
CA VAL A 458 4.89 6.43 -4.81
C VAL A 458 3.65 6.55 -3.91
N ASN A 459 2.79 5.54 -3.89
CA ASN A 459 1.57 5.56 -3.07
C ASN A 459 1.88 5.62 -1.56
N ASP A 460 3.02 5.06 -1.12
CA ASP A 460 3.47 5.16 0.27
C ASP A 460 3.76 6.61 0.64
N ILE A 461 4.46 7.34 -0.24
CA ILE A 461 4.80 8.76 -0.03
C ILE A 461 3.52 9.61 -0.04
N ILE A 462 2.62 9.39 -1.00
CA ILE A 462 1.35 10.13 -1.08
C ILE A 462 0.50 9.91 0.16
N TYR A 463 0.42 8.66 0.62
CA TYR A 463 -0.33 8.32 1.82
C TYR A 463 0.25 9.00 3.07
N VAL A 464 1.58 9.00 3.23
CA VAL A 464 2.25 9.73 4.33
C VAL A 464 1.97 11.23 4.24
N LEU A 465 2.07 11.84 3.06
CA LEU A 465 1.76 13.26 2.86
C LEU A 465 0.30 13.57 3.18
N ALA A 466 -0.64 12.70 2.78
CA ALA A 466 -2.06 12.83 3.12
C ALA A 466 -2.32 12.71 4.63
N LEU A 467 -1.63 11.79 5.31
CA LEU A 467 -1.73 11.60 6.76
C LEU A 467 -1.19 12.82 7.53
N LEU A 468 -0.08 13.39 7.07
CA LEU A 468 0.50 14.62 7.62
C LEU A 468 -0.38 15.84 7.32
N ALA A 469 -1.04 15.88 6.16
CA ALA A 469 -1.97 16.94 5.77
C ALA A 469 -3.28 16.98 6.58
N ILE A 470 -3.53 16.01 7.48
CA ILE A 470 -4.65 16.10 8.43
C ILE A 470 -4.56 17.40 9.25
N ASP A 471 -3.34 17.84 9.56
CA ASP A 471 -3.03 19.07 10.32
C ASP A 471 -2.45 20.16 9.38
N TYR A 472 -3.05 20.34 8.19
CA TYR A 472 -2.49 21.07 7.05
C TYR A 472 -2.01 22.50 7.31
N GLU A 473 -2.69 23.28 8.17
CA GLU A 473 -2.28 24.67 8.43
C GLU A 473 -0.83 24.71 8.93
N HIS A 474 -0.44 23.81 9.84
CA HIS A 474 0.91 23.80 10.40
C HIS A 474 1.97 23.36 9.39
N MET A 475 1.66 22.36 8.57
CA MET A 475 2.55 21.89 7.51
C MET A 475 2.83 22.97 6.46
N LEU A 476 1.81 23.72 6.06
CA LEU A 476 1.93 24.74 5.01
C LEU A 476 2.64 26.01 5.47
N TYR A 477 2.50 26.40 6.74
CA TYR A 477 3.10 27.64 7.26
C TYR A 477 4.55 27.48 7.72
N THR A 478 4.96 26.26 8.11
CA THR A 478 6.31 26.02 8.66
C THR A 478 7.31 25.59 7.60
N ILE A 479 6.82 25.00 6.51
CA ILE A 479 7.63 24.42 5.45
C ILE A 479 7.32 25.18 4.16
N PRO A 480 8.29 25.46 3.27
CA PRO A 480 8.04 25.90 1.91
C PRO A 480 7.41 24.77 1.07
N PHE A 481 6.26 24.26 1.49
CA PHE A 481 5.65 23.01 1.03
C PHE A 481 5.38 23.02 -0.47
N ALA A 482 4.82 24.13 -0.99
CA ALA A 482 4.55 24.25 -2.42
C ALA A 482 5.84 24.19 -3.27
N LYS A 483 6.93 24.83 -2.83
CA LYS A 483 8.22 24.80 -3.53
C LYS A 483 8.86 23.42 -3.47
N LEU A 484 8.83 22.77 -2.31
CA LEU A 484 9.35 21.41 -2.16
C LEU A 484 8.55 20.41 -2.97
N LEU A 485 7.22 20.51 -2.97
CA LEU A 485 6.34 19.65 -3.75
C LEU A 485 6.58 19.84 -5.25
N SER A 486 6.79 21.07 -5.74
CA SER A 486 7.11 21.29 -7.15
C SER A 486 8.44 20.65 -7.54
N ILE A 487 9.48 20.80 -6.72
CA ILE A 487 10.78 20.15 -6.95
C ILE A 487 10.62 18.62 -6.93
N TRP A 488 9.83 18.10 -5.98
CA TRP A 488 9.54 16.67 -5.86
C TRP A 488 8.87 16.12 -7.12
N VAL A 489 7.83 16.77 -7.66
CA VAL A 489 7.14 16.33 -8.88
C VAL A 489 8.06 16.38 -10.11
N ILE A 490 8.89 17.41 -10.22
CA ILE A 490 9.86 17.53 -11.32
C ILE A 490 10.84 16.36 -11.28
N HIS A 491 11.46 16.10 -10.13
CA HIS A 491 12.46 15.03 -10.03
C HIS A 491 11.82 13.63 -10.09
N PHE A 492 10.57 13.49 -9.64
CA PHE A 492 9.82 12.25 -9.81
C PHE A 492 9.55 11.94 -11.30
N SER A 493 9.18 12.94 -12.10
CA SER A 493 9.02 12.73 -13.54
C SER A 493 10.38 12.44 -14.23
N MET A 494 11.44 13.14 -13.83
CA MET A 494 12.81 12.87 -14.33
C MET A 494 13.34 11.49 -13.91
N PHE A 495 12.97 10.99 -12.73
CA PHE A 495 13.28 9.61 -12.30
C PHE A 495 12.74 8.60 -13.32
N SER A 496 11.47 8.73 -13.72
CA SER A 496 10.86 7.84 -14.72
C SER A 496 11.57 7.93 -16.08
N VAL A 497 11.90 9.15 -16.53
CA VAL A 497 12.61 9.37 -17.80
C VAL A 497 14.02 8.78 -17.78
N THR A 498 14.78 9.03 -16.72
CA THR A 498 16.16 8.54 -16.60
C THR A 498 16.20 7.02 -16.43
N LEU A 499 15.20 6.44 -15.78
CA LEU A 499 15.07 5.00 -15.66
C LEU A 499 14.76 4.34 -17.01
N ASN A 500 13.97 4.99 -17.86
CA ASN A 500 13.79 4.58 -19.27
C ASN A 500 15.10 4.65 -20.07
N MET A 501 15.86 5.74 -19.91
CA MET A 501 17.14 5.93 -20.60
C MET A 501 18.14 4.84 -20.21
N TRP A 502 18.17 4.48 -18.92
CA TRP A 502 19.07 3.46 -18.41
C TRP A 502 18.65 2.04 -18.81
N LEU A 503 17.43 1.60 -18.46
CA LEU A 503 17.04 0.20 -18.65
C LEU A 503 16.58 -0.15 -20.06
N ARG A 504 15.93 0.79 -20.77
CA ARG A 504 15.33 0.51 -22.08
C ARG A 504 16.19 0.98 -23.22
N LYS A 505 16.60 2.25 -23.20
CA LYS A 505 17.38 2.84 -24.29
C LYS A 505 18.88 2.53 -24.18
N ASN A 506 19.36 2.08 -23.02
CA ASN A 506 20.78 1.89 -22.72
C ASN A 506 21.65 3.12 -23.05
N THR A 507 21.07 4.32 -23.02
CA THR A 507 21.76 5.60 -23.25
C THR A 507 22.05 6.35 -21.95
N GLY A 508 21.47 5.91 -20.83
CA GLY A 508 21.68 6.48 -19.50
C GLY A 508 22.40 5.52 -18.56
N ASN A 509 22.97 6.06 -17.47
CA ASN A 509 23.56 5.29 -16.39
C ASN A 509 22.63 5.32 -15.15
N ALA A 510 22.69 4.27 -14.32
CA ALA A 510 22.03 4.15 -13.01
C ALA A 510 22.24 5.39 -12.12
N ASN A 511 23.37 6.08 -12.25
CA ASN A 511 23.67 7.30 -11.47
C ASN A 511 22.66 8.42 -11.71
N PHE A 512 22.12 8.56 -12.93
CA PHE A 512 21.09 9.56 -13.22
C PHE A 512 19.76 9.23 -12.55
N VAL A 513 19.45 7.93 -12.45
CA VAL A 513 18.26 7.42 -11.75
C VAL A 513 18.40 7.68 -10.25
N LEU A 514 19.56 7.33 -9.68
CA LEU A 514 19.87 7.58 -8.28
C LEU A 514 19.76 9.06 -7.91
N PHE A 515 20.30 9.97 -8.73
CA PHE A 515 20.26 11.40 -8.43
C PHE A 515 18.82 11.92 -8.26
N ASN A 516 17.95 11.60 -9.22
CA ASN A 516 16.54 11.99 -9.15
C ASN A 516 15.82 11.32 -7.97
N GLN A 517 16.08 10.03 -7.74
CA GLN A 517 15.54 9.28 -6.62
C GLN A 517 15.95 9.89 -5.27
N LEU A 518 17.22 10.24 -5.09
CA LEU A 518 17.73 10.85 -3.86
C LEU A 518 17.03 12.18 -3.57
N ILE A 519 16.77 13.00 -4.59
CA ILE A 519 16.06 14.27 -4.39
C ILE A 519 14.62 14.01 -3.93
N VAL A 520 13.91 13.08 -4.59
CA VAL A 520 12.55 12.66 -4.21
C VAL A 520 12.51 12.14 -2.77
N PHE A 521 13.46 11.28 -2.39
CA PHE A 521 13.59 10.70 -1.06
C PHE A 521 13.94 11.76 0.01
N ASN A 522 14.92 12.63 -0.25
CA ASN A 522 15.34 13.62 0.72
C ASN A 522 14.26 14.68 0.97
N ILE A 523 13.50 15.08 -0.06
CA ILE A 523 12.38 16.00 0.12
C ILE A 523 11.27 15.35 0.96
N SER A 524 10.92 14.08 0.71
CA SER A 524 9.90 13.39 1.51
C SER A 524 10.34 13.23 2.96
N ALA A 525 11.60 12.84 3.20
CA ALA A 525 12.19 12.76 4.53
C ALA A 525 12.24 14.14 5.23
N PHE A 526 12.60 15.19 4.51
CA PHE A 526 12.65 16.56 5.05
C PHE A 526 11.26 17.05 5.50
N ILE A 527 10.22 16.76 4.72
CA ILE A 527 8.84 17.08 5.12
C ILE A 527 8.50 16.37 6.44
N ILE A 528 8.79 15.06 6.56
CA ILE A 528 8.53 14.28 7.77
C ILE A 528 9.31 14.83 8.98
N VAL A 529 10.60 15.10 8.81
CA VAL A 529 11.47 15.63 9.88
C VAL A 529 10.98 16.98 10.37
N ASN A 530 10.59 17.89 9.47
CA ASN A 530 10.04 19.18 9.87
C ASN A 530 8.69 19.05 10.60
N SER A 531 7.84 18.10 10.19
CA SER A 531 6.64 17.78 10.96
C SER A 531 7.01 17.37 12.39
N ILE A 532 7.99 16.48 12.56
CA ILE A 532 8.48 16.04 13.88
C ILE A 532 9.00 17.24 14.70
N GLN A 533 9.87 18.07 14.12
CA GLN A 533 10.44 19.25 14.79
C GLN A 533 9.35 20.21 15.26
N PHE A 534 8.34 20.44 14.43
CA PHE A 534 7.20 21.28 14.80
C PHE A 534 6.47 20.72 16.02
N TYR A 535 6.12 19.44 16.02
CA TYR A 535 5.41 18.83 17.15
C TYR A 535 6.24 18.82 18.44
N ILE A 536 7.54 18.55 18.32
CA ILE A 536 8.49 18.67 19.42
C ILE A 536 8.48 20.09 19.99
N ARG A 537 8.49 21.11 19.13
CA ARG A 537 8.43 22.50 19.55
C ARG A 537 7.14 22.78 20.27
N VAL A 538 5.98 22.39 19.73
CA VAL A 538 4.65 22.63 20.37
C VAL A 538 4.61 22.14 21.82
N GLN A 539 5.25 21.01 22.12
CA GLN A 539 5.29 20.44 23.47
C GLN A 539 6.33 21.06 24.42
N THR A 540 7.35 21.77 23.89
CA THR A 540 8.38 22.36 24.77
C THR A 540 7.81 23.52 25.58
N PRO A 541 8.07 23.57 26.91
CA PRO A 541 7.76 24.74 27.74
C PRO A 541 8.34 26.03 27.15
N THR A 542 7.64 27.15 27.34
CA THR A 542 8.07 28.49 26.84
C THR A 542 9.45 28.89 27.34
N ILE A 543 9.77 28.58 28.60
CA ILE A 543 11.06 28.84 29.23
C ILE A 543 12.22 28.19 28.44
N GLN A 544 12.07 26.93 28.01
CA GLN A 544 13.08 26.23 27.21
C GLN A 544 13.18 26.76 25.76
N ARG A 545 12.12 27.39 25.23
CA ARG A 545 12.14 28.05 23.92
C ARG A 545 12.83 29.40 23.98
N GLU A 546 12.67 30.13 25.08
CA GLU A 546 13.23 31.47 25.31
C GLU A 546 14.74 31.40 25.61
N GLU A 547 15.23 30.32 26.21
CA GLU A 547 16.67 30.05 26.43
C GLU A 547 17.49 29.80 25.15
N GLY A 548 16.89 29.92 23.95
CA GLY A 548 17.62 29.76 22.67
C GLY A 548 18.08 28.33 22.35
N LYS A 549 17.73 27.35 23.19
CA LYS A 549 18.08 25.91 23.00
C LYS A 549 17.30 25.23 21.87
N CYS A 550 16.52 25.98 21.08
CA CYS A 550 15.71 25.48 19.98
C CYS A 550 15.87 26.35 18.71
N ILE A 551 15.98 25.70 17.55
CA ILE A 551 16.14 26.33 16.23
C ILE A 551 14.89 27.19 15.91
N VAL A 552 15.12 28.45 15.53
CA VAL A 552 14.08 29.44 15.24
C VAL A 552 13.38 29.11 13.91
N VAL A 553 12.12 28.64 13.96
CA VAL A 553 11.26 28.65 12.76
C VAL A 553 10.78 30.08 12.53
N SER A 554 10.92 30.58 11.29
CA SER A 554 10.54 31.91 10.84
C SER A 554 9.13 32.28 11.30
N LYS A 555 8.96 33.50 11.84
CA LYS A 555 7.66 34.07 12.18
C LYS A 555 6.78 34.17 10.93
N ALA A 556 5.46 34.06 11.10
CA ALA A 556 4.49 34.25 10.04
C ALA A 556 4.74 35.60 9.35
N SER A 557 5.11 35.58 8.08
CA SER A 557 4.99 36.79 7.27
C SER A 557 3.53 36.92 6.85
N ASN A 558 2.91 38.07 7.13
CA ASN A 558 1.53 38.39 6.76
C ASN A 558 1.33 38.56 5.24
N ASN A 559 2.23 38.02 4.41
CA ASN A 559 2.13 38.17 2.97
C ASN A 559 1.29 37.02 2.42
N GLU A 560 0.09 37.34 1.95
CA GLU A 560 -0.73 36.43 1.15
C GLU A 560 0.13 35.76 0.08
N PHE A 561 0.16 34.44 0.08
CA PHE A 561 0.95 33.63 -0.84
C PHE A 561 0.35 33.73 -2.25
N LYS A 562 0.67 34.80 -2.99
CA LYS A 562 0.33 34.95 -4.41
C LYS A 562 1.39 34.23 -5.24
N LEU A 563 1.03 33.03 -5.72
CA LEU A 563 1.86 32.12 -6.52
C LEU A 563 2.58 32.81 -7.71
N LEU A 564 1.99 33.90 -8.24
CA LEU A 564 2.50 34.70 -9.35
C LEU A 564 3.70 35.60 -9.04
N ASN A 565 3.98 35.93 -7.77
CA ASN A 565 5.10 36.82 -7.42
C ASN A 565 6.48 36.14 -7.50
N ILE A 566 6.54 34.82 -7.72
CA ILE A 566 7.81 34.08 -7.92
C ILE A 566 8.47 34.43 -9.26
N PHE A 567 7.70 34.90 -10.25
CA PHE A 567 8.20 35.24 -11.59
C PHE A 567 8.54 36.72 -11.77
N LYS A 568 8.26 37.58 -10.79
CA LYS A 568 8.71 38.98 -10.84
C LYS A 568 10.16 39.03 -10.35
N LYS A 569 11.10 39.09 -11.30
CA LYS A 569 12.47 39.57 -11.06
C LYS A 569 12.38 40.86 -10.24
N LYS A 570 13.04 40.90 -9.08
CA LYS A 570 13.41 42.18 -8.48
C LYS A 570 14.51 42.75 -9.37
N ASN A 571 14.18 43.79 -10.14
CA ASN A 571 15.17 44.76 -10.54
C ASN A 571 15.43 45.60 -9.31
N GLU A 572 16.61 45.43 -8.71
CA GLU A 572 17.42 46.43 -7.99
C GLU A 572 18.71 45.76 -7.52
#